data_AF-A0A1Y3BTI9-F1
#
_entry.id   AF-A0A1Y3BTI9-F1
#
_cell.length_a   1.000
_cell.length_b   1.000
_cell.length_c   1.000
_cell.angle_alpha   90.00
_cell.angle_beta   90.00
_cell.angle_gamma   90.00
#
_symmetry.space_group_name_H-M   'P 1'
#
loop_
_entity.id
_entity.type
_entity.pdbx_description
1 polymer ?
#
loop_
_entity_poly.entity_id
_entity_poly.type
_entity_poly.pdbx_seq_one_letter_code
_entity_poly.pdbx_strand_id
1 'polypeptide(L)' 'MLDREDTPRHHVKILAIDDGIPARTATTTLTVIVVDVNDNAPRFLKDYRPVIMEHQG' A
#
# COMPACT_ATOMS: atom_id res chain seq x y z
N MET A 1 -4.21 -0.78 9.88
CA MET A 1 -3.05 -1.57 9.43
C MET A 1 -2.43 -0.80 8.28
N LEU A 2 -1.09 -0.77 8.16
CA LEU A 2 -0.42 -0.17 7.00
C LEU A 2 -0.15 -1.30 6.01
N ASP A 3 -0.85 -1.27 4.89
CA ASP A 3 -0.75 -2.27 3.82
C ASP A 3 -0.74 -1.51 2.51
N ARG A 4 0.33 -1.67 1.71
CA ARG A 4 0.49 -0.90 0.48
C ARG A 4 -0.51 -1.35 -0.57
N GLU A 5 -0.81 -2.65 -0.61
CA GLU A 5 -1.71 -3.28 -1.57
C GLU A 5 -3.17 -2.87 -1.36
N ASP A 6 -3.53 -2.47 -0.14
CA ASP A 6 -4.82 -1.87 0.19
C ASP A 6 -4.79 -0.35 0.06
N THR A 7 -3.90 0.33 0.80
CA THR A 7 -3.82 1.80 0.83
C THR A 7 -2.37 2.30 0.77
N PRO A 8 -1.87 2.77 -0.39
CA PRO A 8 -0.47 3.15 -0.55
C PRO A 8 -0.13 4.54 0.04
N ARG A 9 -1.12 5.39 0.30
CA ARG A 9 -0.92 6.76 0.77
C ARG A 9 -2.00 7.17 1.76
N HIS A 10 -1.59 7.82 2.84
CA HIS A 10 -2.50 8.45 3.81
C HIS A 10 -2.27 9.95 3.86
N HIS A 11 -3.35 10.72 3.95
CA HIS A 11 -3.31 12.17 4.10
C HIS A 11 -3.82 12.55 5.49
N VAL A 12 -2.99 13.23 6.27
CA VAL A 12 -3.31 13.66 7.63
C VAL A 12 -3.32 15.18 7.66
N LYS A 13 -4.46 15.76 8.06
CA LYS A 13 -4.57 17.21 8.24
C LYS A 13 -4.05 17.59 9.62
N ILE A 14 -3.06 18.47 9.67
CA ILE A 14 -2.44 18.95 10.90
C ILE A 14 -2.89 20.38 11.15
N LEU A 15 -3.39 20.66 12.35
CA LEU A 15 -3.73 21.99 12.83
C LEU A 15 -2.71 22.43 13.89
N ALA A 16 -2.10 23.58 13.70
CA ALA A 16 -1.30 24.27 14.69
C ALA A 16 -2.07 25.48 15.23
N ILE A 17 -2.02 25.69 16.54
CA ILE A 17 -2.64 26.81 17.26
C ILE A 17 -1.56 27.38 18.18
N ASP A 18 -1.38 28.70 18.17
CA ASP A 18 -0.49 29.37 19.13
C ASP A 18 -1.26 29.83 20.39
N ASP A 19 -0.52 30.21 21.44
CA ASP A 19 -1.09 30.70 22.71
C ASP A 19 -1.38 32.22 22.68
N GLY A 20 -1.49 32.82 21.49
CA GLY A 20 -1.78 34.24 21.33
C GLY A 20 -3.19 34.63 21.77
N ILE A 21 -3.41 35.93 21.98
CA ILE A 21 -4.75 36.51 22.21
C ILE A 21 -4.90 37.69 21.23
N PRO A 22 -5.61 37.52 20.10
CA PRO A 22 -6.27 36.29 19.63
C PRO A 22 -5.27 35.25 19.13
N ALA A 23 -5.61 33.96 19.30
CA ALA A 23 -4.80 32.85 18.83
C ALA A 23 -4.77 32.81 17.30
N ARG A 24 -3.61 32.49 16.73
CA ARG A 24 -3.45 32.24 15.30
C ARG A 24 -3.42 30.75 15.04
N THR A 25 -3.91 30.37 13.87
CA THR A 25 -3.93 28.98 13.44
C THR A 25 -3.25 28.81 12.09
N ALA A 26 -2.65 27.65 11.88
CA ALA A 26 -2.10 27.22 10.61
C ALA A 26 -2.51 25.77 10.35
N THR A 27 -2.76 25.43 9.09
CA THR A 27 -3.08 24.06 8.70
C THR A 27 -2.14 23.58 7.62
N THR A 28 -1.71 22.33 7.70
CA THR A 28 -0.94 21.65 6.65
C THR A 28 -1.42 20.22 6.46
N THR A 29 -1.01 19.58 5.37
CA THR A 29 -1.29 18.18 5.10
C THR A 29 0.02 17.38 5.14
N LEU A 30 0.08 16.37 6.00
CA LEU A 30 1.13 15.36 5.99
C LEU A 30 0.71 14.21 5.08
N THR A 31 1.54 13.92 4.09
CA THR A 31 1.37 12.75 3.23
C THR A 31 2.28 11.63 3.71
N VAL A 32 1.70 10.54 4.19
CA VAL A 32 2.42 9.30 4.52
C VAL A 32 2.41 8.40 3.29
N ILE A 33 3.58 7.90 2.91
CA ILE A 33 3.77 6.98 1.78
C ILE A 33 4.14 5.62 2.35
N VAL A 34 3.32 4.61 2.08
CA VAL A 34 3.60 3.22 2.46
C VAL A 34 4.56 2.63 1.43
N VAL A 35 5.71 2.15 1.89
CA VAL A 35 6.72 1.54 1.03
C VAL A 35 6.34 0.11 0.68
N ASP A 36 6.71 -0.32 -0.52
CA ASP A 36 6.47 -1.68 -1.00
C ASP A 36 7.37 -2.68 -0.28
N VAL A 37 6.79 -3.82 0.08
CA VAL A 37 7.48 -4.98 0.60
C VAL A 37 7.01 -6.18 -0.21
N ASN A 38 7.93 -7.05 -0.59
CA ASN A 38 7.59 -8.27 -1.32
C ASN A 38 7.01 -9.34 -0.39
N ASP A 39 5.79 -9.13 0.09
CA ASP A 39 5.02 -10.04 0.94
C ASP A 39 3.96 -10.84 0.16
N ASN A 40 3.75 -10.51 -1.11
CA ASN A 40 2.84 -11.19 -2.02
C ASN A 40 3.56 -12.30 -2.80
N ALA A 41 3.29 -13.56 -2.43
CA ALA A 41 3.83 -14.71 -3.13
C ALA A 41 3.27 -14.81 -4.57
N PRO A 42 4.09 -15.20 -5.56
CA PRO A 42 3.62 -15.39 -6.93
C PRO A 42 2.56 -16.49 -6.98
N ARG A 43 1.53 -16.29 -7.81
CA ARG A 43 0.45 -17.26 -8.01
C ARG A 43 0.24 -17.51 -9.49
N PHE A 44 0.23 -18.78 -9.88
CA PHE A 44 -0.15 -19.18 -11.23
C PHE A 44 -1.65 -18.93 -11.44
N LEU A 45 -2.01 -18.42 -12.63
CA LEU A 45 -3.41 -18.16 -12.98
C LEU A 45 -4.21 -19.44 -13.25
N LYS A 46 -3.52 -20.54 -13.59
CA LYS A 46 -4.11 -21.84 -13.88
C LYS A 46 -3.16 -22.95 -13.44
N ASP A 47 -3.74 -24.07 -13.04
CA ASP A 47 -2.98 -25.29 -12.80
C ASP A 47 -2.56 -25.88 -14.15
N TYR A 48 -1.25 -26.02 -14.37
CA TYR A 48 -0.72 -26.66 -15.55
C TYR A 48 -0.46 -28.14 -15.28
N ARG A 49 -1.11 -29.02 -16.06
CA ARG A 49 -0.89 -30.47 -16.02
C ARG A 49 -0.49 -30.96 -17.41
N PRO A 50 0.82 -31.05 -17.71
CA PRO A 50 1.26 -31.61 -18.99
C PRO A 50 1.00 -33.11 -19.00
N VAL A 51 0.37 -33.61 -20.07
CA VAL A 51 0.33 -35.05 -20.37
C VAL A 51 1.33 -35.28 -21.49
N ILE A 52 2.38 -36.05 -21.19
CA ILE A 52 3.37 -36.48 -22.18
C ILE A 52 3.03 -37.93 -22.51
N MET A 53 2.65 -38.20 -23.76
CA MET A 53 2.49 -39.57 -24.24
C MET A 53 3.86 -40.17 -24.52
N GLU A 54 4.11 -41.38 -24.04
CA GLU A 54 5.26 -42.15 -24.51
C GLU A 54 5.06 -42.58 -25.96
N HIS A 55 6.17 -42.63 -26.72
CA HIS A 55 6.19 -43.00 -28.14
C HIS A 55 5.48 -44.34 -28.35
N GLN A 56 4.42 -44.36 -29.17
CA GLN A 56 3.86 -45.60 -29.69
C GLN A 56 4.86 -46.18 -30.69
N GLY A 57 5.61 -47.20 -30.23
CA GLY A 57 6.45 -48.04 -31.07
C GLY A 57 5.64 -48.96 -31.97
#